data_AF-A0A3D0VYU2-F1
#
_entry.id   AF-A0A3D0VYU2-F1
#
_cell.length_a   1.000
_cell.length_b   1.000
_cell.length_c   1.000
_cell.angle_alpha   90.00
_cell.angle_beta   90.00
_cell.angle_gamma   90.00
#
_symmetry.space_group_name_H-M   'P 1'
#
loop_
_entity.id
_entity.type
_entity.pdbx_description
1 polymer ?
#
loop_
_entity_poly.entity_id
_entity_poly.type
_entity_poly.pdbx_seq_one_letter_code
_entity_poly.pdbx_strand_id
1 'polypeptide(L)' 'MDRLNAATAERDSWMKRDRELRIFIGTIEKQPLVLEPWDEGLWLTLLETATVHKDNRITFRFKNGTYIEVGVE' A
#
# COMPACT_ATOMS: atom_id res chain seq x y z
N MET A 1 -5.36 -7.89 -40.29
CA MET A 1 -4.16 -7.50 -39.53
C MET A 1 -4.50 -6.79 -38.23
N ASP A 2 -5.54 -5.96 -38.19
CA ASP A 2 -5.85 -5.13 -37.01
C ASP A 2 -6.17 -5.92 -35.74
N ARG A 3 -6.89 -7.04 -35.85
CA ARG A 3 -7.18 -7.92 -34.70
C ARG A 3 -5.93 -8.58 -34.11
N LEU A 4 -4.95 -8.92 -34.94
CA LEU A 4 -3.69 -9.52 -34.50
C LEU A 4 -2.82 -8.48 -33.79
N ASN A 5 -2.76 -7.27 -34.33
CA ASN A 5 -2.06 -6.15 -33.71
C ASN A 5 -2.68 -5.75 -32.37
N ALA A 6 -4.01 -5.68 -32.29
CA ALA A 6 -4.74 -5.37 -31.05
C ALA A 6 -4.48 -6.43 -29.97
N ALA A 7 -4.58 -7.71 -30.30
CA ALA A 7 -4.31 -8.80 -29.37
C ALA A 7 -2.84 -8.81 -28.88
N THR A 8 -1.89 -8.44 -29.76
CA THR A 8 -0.47 -8.34 -29.41
C THR A 8 -0.22 -7.16 -28.46
N ALA A 9 -0.78 -6.00 -28.76
CA ALA A 9 -0.68 -4.81 -27.91
C ALA A 9 -1.31 -5.02 -26.52
N GLU A 10 -2.46 -5.71 -26.47
CA GLU A 10 -3.09 -6.11 -25.23
C GLU A 10 -2.14 -7.00 -24.43
N ARG A 11 -1.69 -8.14 -24.99
CA ARG A 11 -0.76 -9.05 -24.34
C ARG A 11 0.47 -8.33 -23.80
N ASP A 12 1.07 -7.44 -24.57
CA ASP A 12 2.26 -6.70 -24.18
C ASP A 12 1.97 -5.75 -23.00
N SER A 13 0.78 -5.15 -22.95
CA SER A 13 0.33 -4.34 -21.81
C SER A 13 0.17 -5.16 -20.53
N TRP A 14 -0.39 -6.37 -20.63
CA TRP A 14 -0.53 -7.32 -19.52
C TRP A 14 0.85 -7.74 -19.00
N MET A 15 1.77 -8.10 -19.90
CA MET A 15 3.14 -8.47 -19.54
C MET A 15 3.89 -7.31 -18.87
N LYS A 16 3.70 -6.07 -19.34
CA LYS A 16 4.28 -4.89 -18.70
C LYS A 16 3.74 -4.71 -17.28
N ARG A 17 2.42 -4.82 -17.09
CA ARG A 17 1.79 -4.68 -15.79
C ARG A 17 2.23 -5.78 -14.81
N ASP A 18 2.28 -7.03 -15.27
CA ASP A 18 2.79 -8.17 -14.48
C ASP A 18 4.25 -7.93 -14.04
N ARG A 19 5.11 -7.45 -14.96
CA ARG A 19 6.48 -7.09 -14.63
C ARG A 19 6.57 -5.98 -13.58
N GLU A 20 5.78 -4.91 -13.73
CA GLU A 20 5.75 -3.81 -12.75
C GLU A 20 5.31 -4.30 -11.37
N LEU A 21 4.27 -5.12 -11.30
CA LEU A 21 3.78 -5.70 -10.04
C LEU A 21 4.82 -6.61 -9.39
N ARG A 22 5.50 -7.47 -10.16
CA ARG A 22 6.55 -8.35 -9.63
C ARG A 22 7.71 -7.57 -9.05
N ILE A 23 8.13 -6.49 -9.71
CA ILE A 23 9.20 -5.60 -9.20
C ILE A 23 8.75 -4.93 -7.91
N PHE A 24 7.50 -4.43 -7.86
CA PHE A 24 6.95 -3.80 -6.68
C PHE A 24 6.87 -4.77 -5.49
N ILE A 25 6.30 -5.97 -5.67
CA ILE A 25 6.21 -7.00 -4.63
C ILE A 25 7.62 -7.38 -4.13
N GLY A 26 8.55 -7.66 -5.04
CA GLY A 26 9.93 -7.99 -4.66
C GLY A 26 10.69 -6.84 -4.00
N THR A 27 10.20 -5.60 -4.11
CA THR A 27 10.73 -4.45 -3.37
C THR A 27 10.18 -4.45 -1.94
N ILE A 28 8.87 -4.66 -1.77
CA ILE A 28 8.21 -4.75 -0.46
C ILE A 28 8.75 -5.93 0.37
N GLU A 29 8.96 -7.11 -0.24
CA GLU A 29 9.51 -8.28 0.46
C GLU A 29 10.91 -8.06 1.03
N LYS A 30 11.68 -7.12 0.47
CA LYS A 30 13.03 -6.77 0.93
C LYS A 30 13.03 -5.63 1.95
N GLN A 31 11.90 -4.97 2.16
CA GLN A 31 11.78 -3.95 3.19
C GLN A 31 11.77 -4.62 4.58
N PRO A 32 12.35 -3.98 5.60
CA PRO A 32 12.36 -4.53 6.95
C PRO A 32 10.93 -4.71 7.45
N LEU A 33 10.65 -5.87 8.08
CA LEU A 33 9.35 -6.17 8.70
C LEU A 33 8.99 -5.18 9.81
N VAL A 34 10.02 -4.62 10.45
CA VAL A 34 9.90 -3.54 11.41
C VAL A 34 10.25 -2.27 10.67
N LEU A 35 9.23 -1.44 10.42
CA LEU A 35 9.45 -0.06 10.01
C LEU A 35 10.37 0.59 11.07
N GLU A 36 11.44 1.24 10.62
CA GLU A 36 12.31 2.05 11.49
C GLU A 36 11.47 3.01 12.35
N PRO A 37 12.02 3.55 13.46
CA PRO A 37 11.31 4.54 14.27
C PRO A 37 10.79 5.70 13.39
N TRP A 38 9.47 5.69 13.16
CA TRP A 38 8.66 6.66 12.41
C TRP A 38 9.14 7.03 10.99
N ASP A 39 8.47 6.47 9.97
CA ASP A 39 8.60 6.91 8.56
C ASP A 39 7.41 7.78 8.14
N GLU A 40 7.59 9.11 8.14
CA GLU A 40 6.53 10.08 7.82
C GLU A 40 5.89 9.86 6.45
N GLY A 41 6.68 9.50 5.42
CA GLY A 41 6.18 9.28 4.07
C GLY A 41 5.26 8.07 3.98
N LEU A 42 5.61 7.00 4.68
CA LEU A 42 4.82 5.78 4.75
C LEU A 42 3.53 6.00 5.56
N TRP A 43 3.61 6.72 6.68
CA TRP A 43 2.43 7.10 7.47
C TRP A 43 1.46 7.96 6.67
N LEU A 44 1.92 8.97 5.94
CA LEU A 44 1.08 9.80 5.06
C LEU A 44 0.46 9.00 3.90
N THR A 45 1.18 7.99 3.42
CA THR A 45 0.70 7.15 2.31
C THR A 45 -0.38 6.18 2.77
N LEU A 46 -0.23 5.56 3.94
CA LEU A 46 -1.09 4.48 4.42
C LEU A 46 -2.25 4.95 5.29
N LEU A 47 -2.08 6.02 6.06
CA LEU A 47 -3.08 6.53 6.99
C LEU A 47 -4.18 7.29 6.23
N GLU A 48 -5.43 7.04 6.62
CA GLU A 48 -6.58 7.80 6.15
C GLU A 48 -6.96 8.88 7.18
N THR A 49 -7.14 8.49 8.45
CA THR A 49 -7.53 9.40 9.54
C THR A 49 -6.98 8.93 10.87
N ALA A 50 -6.61 9.86 11.76
CA ALA A 50 -6.34 9.61 13.18
C ALA A 50 -7.37 10.36 14.04
N THR A 51 -8.10 9.64 14.90
CA THR A 51 -9.11 10.22 15.80
C THR A 51 -8.62 10.17 17.23
N VAL A 52 -8.53 11.33 17.88
CA VAL A 52 -8.18 11.45 19.30
C VAL A 52 -9.44 11.44 20.14
N HIS A 53 -9.49 10.55 21.12
CA HIS A 53 -10.62 10.38 22.03
C HIS A 53 -10.37 11.07 23.38
N LYS A 54 -11.44 11.26 24.16
CA LYS A 54 -11.36 11.90 25.48
C LYS A 54 -10.68 11.03 26.54
N ASP A 55 -10.62 9.73 26.32
CA ASP A 55 -10.04 8.70 27.19
C ASP A 55 -8.57 8.41 26.83
N ASN A 56 -7.86 9.39 26.25
CA ASN A 56 -6.46 9.27 25.82
C ASN A 56 -6.19 8.13 24.81
N ARG A 57 -7.22 7.60 24.16
CA ARG A 57 -7.07 6.67 23.03
C ARG A 57 -6.94 7.42 21.72
N ILE A 58 -6.19 6.83 20.79
CA ILE A 58 -6.09 7.25 19.40
C ILE A 58 -6.48 6.08 18.52
N THR A 59 -7.46 6.28 17.64
CA THR A 59 -7.83 5.32 16.60
C THR A 59 -7.28 5.78 15.25
N PHE A 60 -6.41 4.96 14.67
CA PHE A 60 -5.86 5.11 13.33
C PHE A 60 -6.69 4.26 12.35
N ARG A 61 -7.22 4.91 11.31
CA ARG A 61 -7.86 4.24 10.18
C ARG A 61 -6.92 4.29 8.99
N PHE A 62 -6.58 3.14 8.44
CA PHE A 62 -5.74 3.00 7.27
C PHE A 62 -6.58 2.92 5.99
N LYS A 63 -6.02 3.33 4.86
CA LYS A 63 -6.71 3.34 3.55
C LYS A 63 -7.16 1.96 3.07
N ASN A 64 -6.60 0.89 3.64
CA ASN A 64 -7.04 -0.50 3.40
C ASN A 64 -8.24 -0.92 4.25
N GLY A 65 -8.79 -0.04 5.09
CA GLY A 65 -9.90 -0.32 6.01
C GLY A 65 -9.49 -0.91 7.36
N THR A 66 -8.19 -1.11 7.63
CA THR A 66 -7.71 -1.57 8.94
C THR A 66 -7.81 -0.44 9.97
N TYR A 67 -8.17 -0.82 11.19
CA TYR A 67 -8.17 0.07 12.35
C TYR A 67 -7.13 -0.41 13.37
N ILE A 68 -6.34 0.52 13.88
CA ILE A 68 -5.42 0.28 15.00
C ILE A 68 -5.75 1.28 16.09
N GLU A 69 -5.82 0.80 17.32
CA GLU A 69 -6.05 1.64 18.48
C GLU A 69 -4.85 1.59 19.42
N VAL A 70 -4.47 2.76 19.93
CA VAL A 70 -3.36 2.91 20.86
C VAL A 70 -3.79 3.83 22.00
N GLY A 71 -3.53 3.44 23.25
CA GLY A 71 -3.91 4.16 24.46
C GLY A 71 -3.72 3.29 25.71
N VAL A 72 -3.75 3.91 26.88
CA VAL A 72 -3.57 3.22 28.17
C VAL A 72 -4.95 2.87 28.74
N GLU A 73 -5.11 1.63 29.20
CA GLU A 73 -6.23 1.22 30.07
C GLU A 73 -5.99 1.69 31.51
#